data_AF-A0A3C0DY71-F1
#
_entry.id   AF-A0A3C0DY71-F1
#
_cell.length_a   1.000
_cell.length_b   1.000
_cell.length_c   1.000
_cell.angle_alpha   90.00
_cell.angle_beta   90.00
_cell.angle_gamma   90.00
#
_symmetry.space_group_name_H-M   'P 1'
#
loop_
_entity.id
_entity.type
_entity.pdbx_description
1 polymer ?
#
loop_
_entity_poly.entity_id
_entity_poly.type
_entity_poly.pdbx_seq_one_letter_code
_entity_poly.pdbx_strand_id
1 'polypeptide(L)'
;MKYLNIIAFAFAAPTLFGCSKEEGCTYPAACNFNEEAVVDDGSCDFVTCAGCTDPDALNYDASATTDDGSCEYDPSVTTAECVSSVDFDDYSYPVVAIGDQCWFGENLRSTVFQDGTSIPEETAANFPSLTTPARSTYNNSTSVFNAQGYLYNGIAATSSQNGGLCPSGWHVPTELDWMELESYLVVAGYGKRMGEALKSQSGWAQNGNGSDVYGFNGSGGGHAWPDGSNYSLNYYGTYWSSTYTSSGDVMQRTLSSGSNQLNRAEYWDVIGCSVRCIAD
;
A
#
# COMPACT_ATOMS: atom_id res chain seq x y z
N MET A 1 -81.31 -61.66 -34.32
CA MET A 1 -80.91 -60.29 -33.93
C MET A 1 -80.22 -60.35 -32.59
N LYS A 2 -78.94 -60.00 -32.49
CA LYS A 2 -78.34 -59.26 -31.37
C LYS A 2 -76.87 -58.97 -31.70
N TYR A 3 -76.48 -57.78 -31.27
CA TYR A 3 -75.49 -56.90 -31.87
C TYR A 3 -74.04 -57.30 -31.61
N LEU A 4 -73.18 -56.91 -32.56
CA LEU A 4 -71.73 -56.85 -32.46
C LEU A 4 -71.35 -55.90 -31.31
N ASN A 5 -70.55 -56.36 -30.34
CA ASN A 5 -70.05 -55.51 -29.25
C ASN A 5 -68.55 -55.27 -29.47
N ILE A 6 -68.22 -54.04 -29.85
CA ILE A 6 -66.87 -53.49 -29.87
C ILE A 6 -66.58 -53.03 -28.45
N ILE A 7 -65.55 -53.58 -27.80
CA ILE A 7 -65.00 -53.02 -26.56
C ILE A 7 -63.53 -52.72 -26.79
N ALA A 8 -63.22 -51.44 -26.63
CA ALA A 8 -61.94 -50.80 -26.90
C ALA A 8 -60.85 -51.26 -25.93
N PHE A 9 -59.64 -51.47 -26.45
CA PHE A 9 -58.42 -51.58 -25.66
C PHE A 9 -58.06 -50.18 -25.13
N ALA A 10 -58.16 -49.98 -23.82
CA ALA A 10 -57.64 -48.80 -23.16
C ALA A 10 -56.12 -48.91 -23.05
N PHE A 11 -55.39 -48.07 -23.81
CA PHE A 11 -53.98 -47.81 -23.54
C PHE A 11 -53.90 -46.90 -22.32
N ALA A 12 -53.34 -47.41 -21.21
CA ALA A 12 -52.92 -46.57 -20.11
C ALA A 12 -51.70 -45.74 -20.59
N ALA A 13 -51.88 -44.43 -20.70
CA ALA A 13 -50.76 -43.51 -20.90
C ALA A 13 -49.83 -43.59 -19.67
N PRO A 14 -48.50 -43.72 -19.84
CA PRO A 14 -47.60 -43.63 -18.71
C PRO A 14 -47.74 -42.22 -18.14
N THR A 15 -48.05 -42.12 -16.85
CA THR A 15 -47.93 -40.88 -16.10
C THR A 15 -46.48 -40.43 -16.24
N LEU A 16 -46.24 -39.39 -17.05
CA LEU A 16 -45.05 -38.57 -16.96
C LEU A 16 -44.98 -38.09 -15.51
N PHE A 17 -44.12 -38.72 -14.71
CA PHE A 17 -43.59 -38.08 -13.53
C PHE A 17 -42.93 -36.80 -14.06
N GLY A 18 -43.65 -35.68 -13.96
CA GLY A 18 -43.07 -34.38 -14.15
C GLY A 18 -41.85 -34.33 -13.26
N CYS A 19 -40.69 -34.10 -13.86
CA CYS A 19 -39.51 -33.72 -13.11
C CYS A 19 -39.92 -32.44 -12.38
N SER A 20 -40.21 -32.50 -11.08
CA SER A 20 -40.37 -31.31 -10.26
C SER A 20 -38.98 -30.70 -10.19
N LYS A 21 -38.73 -29.83 -11.15
CA LYS A 21 -37.51 -29.08 -11.23
C LYS A 21 -37.59 -28.09 -10.07
N GLU A 22 -36.82 -28.33 -9.03
CA GLU A 22 -36.72 -27.40 -7.92
C GLU A 22 -36.17 -26.07 -8.47
N GLU A 23 -37.01 -25.05 -8.42
CA GLU A 23 -36.76 -23.70 -8.90
C GLU A 23 -36.41 -22.80 -7.71
N GLY A 24 -35.42 -21.94 -7.87
CA GLY A 24 -34.93 -21.02 -6.84
C GLY A 24 -33.58 -20.44 -7.21
N CYS A 25 -33.04 -19.53 -6.38
CA CYS A 25 -31.76 -18.92 -6.69
C CYS A 25 -30.61 -19.94 -6.64
N THR A 26 -29.92 -20.12 -7.77
CA THR A 26 -28.81 -21.09 -7.89
C THR A 26 -27.43 -20.47 -7.68
N TYR A 27 -27.34 -19.20 -7.29
CA TYR A 27 -26.07 -18.47 -7.14
C TYR A 27 -25.62 -18.49 -5.67
N PRO A 28 -24.49 -19.14 -5.32
CA PRO A 28 -24.03 -19.23 -3.93
C PRO A 28 -23.74 -17.89 -3.25
N ALA A 29 -23.54 -16.83 -4.04
CA ALA A 29 -23.31 -15.48 -3.53
C ALA A 29 -24.62 -14.70 -3.24
N ALA A 30 -25.79 -15.28 -3.51
CA ALA A 30 -27.07 -14.64 -3.24
C ALA A 30 -27.53 -14.91 -1.81
N CYS A 31 -28.16 -13.90 -1.20
CA CYS A 31 -28.74 -13.92 0.14
C CYS A 31 -29.85 -14.98 0.31
N ASN A 32 -30.51 -15.36 -0.79
CA ASN A 32 -31.56 -16.38 -0.82
C ASN A 32 -31.15 -17.60 -1.66
N PHE A 33 -29.85 -17.93 -1.70
CA PHE A 33 -29.35 -19.13 -2.34
C PHE A 33 -30.09 -20.39 -1.84
N ASN A 34 -30.53 -21.21 -2.78
CA ASN A 34 -31.16 -22.50 -2.51
C ASN A 34 -30.28 -23.61 -3.09
N GLU A 35 -29.68 -24.42 -2.22
CA GLU A 35 -28.81 -25.54 -2.63
C GLU A 35 -29.55 -26.67 -3.36
N GLU A 36 -30.86 -26.78 -3.17
CA GLU A 36 -31.70 -27.78 -3.83
C GLU A 36 -32.20 -27.31 -5.21
N ALA A 37 -32.10 -26.00 -5.51
CA ALA A 37 -32.53 -25.45 -6.78
C ALA A 37 -31.59 -25.90 -7.91
N VAL A 38 -32.17 -26.51 -8.94
CA VAL A 38 -31.44 -26.91 -10.16
C VAL A 38 -31.69 -25.97 -11.32
N VAL A 39 -32.66 -25.06 -11.19
CA VAL A 39 -32.79 -23.90 -12.08
C VAL A 39 -33.14 -22.62 -11.37
N ASP A 40 -32.40 -21.60 -11.80
CA ASP A 40 -32.60 -20.22 -11.47
C ASP A 40 -33.99 -19.73 -11.93
N ASP A 41 -34.77 -19.27 -10.97
CA ASP A 41 -36.08 -18.65 -11.19
C ASP A 41 -35.99 -17.11 -11.33
N GLY A 42 -34.78 -16.57 -11.25
CA GLY A 42 -34.51 -15.14 -11.30
C GLY A 42 -34.85 -14.41 -9.99
N SER A 43 -35.09 -15.14 -8.89
CA SER A 43 -35.39 -14.57 -7.58
C SER A 43 -34.15 -14.15 -6.78
N CYS A 44 -32.94 -14.37 -7.29
CA CYS A 44 -31.71 -14.10 -6.57
C CYS A 44 -31.61 -12.69 -6.00
N ASP A 45 -31.47 -12.62 -4.69
CA ASP A 45 -31.29 -11.41 -3.92
C ASP A 45 -29.81 -11.27 -3.57
N PHE A 46 -29.20 -10.15 -3.94
CA PHE A 46 -27.80 -9.85 -3.65
C PHE A 46 -27.65 -8.64 -2.72
N VAL A 47 -28.76 -8.12 -2.20
CA VAL A 47 -28.79 -6.83 -1.51
C VAL A 47 -29.27 -6.97 -0.08
N THR A 48 -30.21 -7.85 0.23
CA THR A 48 -30.80 -7.89 1.59
C THR A 48 -29.88 -8.38 2.69
N CYS A 49 -28.79 -9.06 2.33
CA CYS A 49 -27.74 -9.50 3.24
C CYS A 49 -26.42 -8.77 2.98
N ALA A 50 -26.45 -7.74 2.13
CA ALA A 50 -25.31 -6.91 1.78
C ALA A 50 -25.26 -5.72 2.74
N GLY A 51 -24.11 -5.49 3.36
CA GLY A 51 -23.89 -4.43 4.33
C GLY A 51 -22.53 -4.59 4.99
N CYS A 52 -22.14 -3.66 5.87
CA CYS A 52 -20.85 -3.74 6.52
C CYS A 52 -20.76 -4.96 7.46
N THR A 53 -19.86 -5.90 7.17
CA THR A 53 -19.66 -7.12 7.98
C THR A 53 -18.57 -6.99 9.04
N ASP A 54 -17.87 -5.85 9.09
CA ASP A 54 -16.79 -5.60 10.02
C ASP A 54 -17.31 -5.07 11.37
N PRO A 55 -17.14 -5.82 12.49
CA PRO A 55 -17.61 -5.40 13.81
C PRO A 55 -16.92 -4.14 14.36
N ASP A 56 -15.78 -3.74 13.79
CA ASP A 56 -15.01 -2.56 14.19
C ASP A 56 -15.43 -1.30 13.40
N ALA A 57 -16.32 -1.41 12.42
CA ALA A 57 -16.88 -0.28 11.68
C ALA A 57 -18.03 0.42 12.42
N LEU A 58 -18.16 1.73 12.23
CA LEU A 58 -19.22 2.58 12.78
C LEU A 58 -20.62 2.20 12.30
N ASN A 59 -20.72 1.62 11.10
CA ASN A 59 -21.97 1.20 10.48
C ASN A 59 -22.05 -0.33 10.32
N TYR A 60 -21.39 -1.08 11.21
CA TYR A 60 -21.49 -2.54 11.27
C TYR A 60 -22.96 -3.00 11.25
N ASP A 61 -23.28 -3.90 10.33
CA ASP A 61 -24.59 -4.54 10.20
C ASP A 61 -24.47 -6.03 10.55
N ALA A 62 -24.93 -6.40 11.75
CA ALA A 62 -24.93 -7.78 12.22
C ALA A 62 -25.84 -8.72 11.40
N SER A 63 -26.71 -8.19 10.54
CA SER A 63 -27.55 -8.97 9.62
C SER A 63 -26.92 -9.17 8.24
N ALA A 64 -25.86 -8.42 7.93
CA ALA A 64 -25.11 -8.60 6.70
C ALA A 64 -24.28 -9.90 6.75
N THR A 65 -24.36 -10.69 5.69
CA THR A 65 -23.51 -11.87 5.48
C THR A 65 -22.56 -11.68 4.30
N THR A 66 -22.65 -10.54 3.62
CA THR A 66 -21.82 -10.18 2.48
C THR A 66 -21.42 -8.72 2.61
N ASP A 67 -20.11 -8.46 2.56
CA ASP A 67 -19.60 -7.10 2.57
C ASP A 67 -19.91 -6.40 1.25
N ASP A 68 -20.57 -5.25 1.33
CA ASP A 68 -20.91 -4.40 0.19
C ASP A 68 -19.93 -3.21 0.02
N GLY A 69 -18.90 -3.14 0.86
CA GLY A 69 -17.91 -2.06 0.87
C GLY A 69 -18.45 -0.76 1.48
N SER A 70 -19.57 -0.79 2.18
CA SER A 70 -20.15 0.39 2.84
C SER A 70 -19.50 0.74 4.17
N CYS A 71 -18.60 -0.09 4.72
CA CYS A 71 -18.01 0.12 6.05
C CYS A 71 -17.43 1.53 6.24
N GLU A 72 -17.93 2.24 7.25
CA GLU A 72 -17.48 3.55 7.70
C GLU A 72 -16.65 3.39 8.97
N TYR A 73 -15.44 3.93 9.01
CA TYR A 73 -14.57 3.87 10.18
C TYR A 73 -14.39 5.26 10.79
N ASP A 74 -14.19 5.32 12.11
CA ASP A 74 -13.87 6.57 12.78
C ASP A 74 -12.43 6.98 12.43
N PRO A 75 -12.20 8.10 11.71
CA PRO A 75 -10.86 8.58 11.39
C PRO A 75 -10.09 9.05 12.63
N SER A 76 -10.74 9.15 13.79
CA SER A 76 -10.12 9.53 15.07
C SER A 76 -9.75 8.36 15.98
N VAL A 77 -10.17 7.13 15.64
CA VAL A 77 -9.85 5.89 16.39
C VAL A 77 -8.86 5.00 15.62
N THR A 78 -8.57 5.32 14.36
CA THR A 78 -7.64 4.60 13.46
C THR A 78 -6.29 5.31 13.35
N THR A 79 -5.76 5.82 14.46
CA THR A 79 -4.31 6.06 14.54
C THR A 79 -3.69 4.82 15.13
N ALA A 80 -2.87 4.13 14.34
CA ALA A 80 -2.08 3.01 14.82
C ALA A 80 -1.45 3.31 16.20
N GLU A 81 -1.51 2.34 17.11
CA GLU A 81 -0.78 2.42 18.39
C GLU A 81 0.72 2.24 18.13
N CYS A 82 1.35 3.28 17.60
CA CYS A 82 2.77 3.28 17.31
C CYS A 82 3.59 3.46 18.59
N VAL A 83 4.75 2.79 18.64
CA VAL A 83 5.82 3.19 19.56
C VAL A 83 6.22 4.64 19.28
N SER A 84 6.72 5.37 20.28
CA SER A 84 7.12 6.77 20.09
C SER A 84 8.42 6.93 19.29
N SER A 85 9.31 5.96 19.40
CA SER A 85 10.62 5.96 18.75
C SER A 85 11.22 4.56 18.66
N VAL A 86 12.14 4.38 17.73
CA VAL A 86 12.91 3.15 17.53
C VAL A 86 14.40 3.48 17.50
N ASP A 87 15.18 2.78 18.30
CA ASP A 87 16.63 2.88 18.29
C ASP A 87 17.23 1.90 17.27
N PHE A 88 18.02 2.40 16.33
CA PHE A 88 18.70 1.59 15.32
C PHE A 88 19.97 2.29 14.82
N ASP A 89 21.08 1.52 14.75
CA ASP A 89 22.41 2.00 14.32
C ASP A 89 22.85 3.30 15.00
N ASP A 90 22.78 3.34 16.35
CA ASP A 90 23.10 4.50 17.18
C ASP A 90 22.21 5.75 16.97
N TYR A 91 21.10 5.64 16.22
CA TYR A 91 20.11 6.69 16.04
C TYR A 91 18.77 6.32 16.69
N SER A 92 18.10 7.31 17.29
CA SER A 92 16.71 7.19 17.76
C SER A 92 15.79 7.86 16.75
N TYR A 93 15.03 7.07 16.01
CA TYR A 93 14.08 7.55 15.01
C TYR A 93 12.73 7.83 15.66
N PRO A 94 12.15 9.05 15.54
CA PRO A 94 10.76 9.27 15.89
C PRO A 94 9.85 8.42 15.00
N VAL A 95 8.73 7.97 15.53
CA VAL A 95 7.72 7.22 14.80
C VAL A 95 6.39 7.99 14.83
N VAL A 96 5.69 7.97 13.70
CA VAL A 96 4.41 8.65 13.52
C VAL A 96 3.35 7.72 12.94
N ALA A 97 2.11 7.91 13.36
CA ALA A 97 0.96 7.20 12.83
C ALA A 97 0.39 7.98 11.62
N ILE A 98 0.16 7.28 10.51
CA ILE A 98 -0.55 7.79 9.34
C ILE A 98 -1.60 6.75 8.96
N GLY A 99 -2.83 6.96 9.41
CA GLY A 99 -3.84 5.90 9.46
C GLY A 99 -3.36 4.75 10.35
N ASP A 100 -3.51 3.53 9.83
CA ASP A 100 -3.13 2.30 10.54
C ASP A 100 -1.64 1.94 10.37
N GLN A 101 -0.85 2.80 9.73
CA GLN A 101 0.57 2.57 9.49
C GLN A 101 1.47 3.37 10.43
N CYS A 102 2.53 2.73 10.94
CA CYS A 102 3.58 3.37 11.71
C CYS A 102 4.81 3.64 10.84
N TRP A 103 5.15 4.91 10.67
CA TRP A 103 6.24 5.36 9.80
C TRP A 103 7.36 6.01 10.60
N PHE A 104 8.60 5.88 10.13
CA PHE A 104 9.67 6.74 10.61
C PHE A 104 9.35 8.21 10.29
N GLY A 105 9.50 9.08 11.27
CA GLY A 105 9.37 10.54 11.13
C GLY A 105 10.63 11.23 10.58
N GLU A 106 11.65 10.47 10.19
CA GLU A 106 12.82 11.01 9.48
C GLU A 106 13.47 9.97 8.55
N ASN A 107 14.36 10.43 7.66
CA ASN A 107 15.07 9.55 6.74
C ASN A 107 16.08 8.67 7.46
N LEU A 108 16.22 7.43 7.00
CA LEU A 108 17.14 6.44 7.55
C LEU A 108 18.62 6.89 7.46
N ARG A 109 19.35 6.72 8.56
CA ARG A 109 20.80 7.01 8.66
C ARG A 109 21.65 5.76 8.92
N SER A 110 21.11 4.58 8.66
CA SER A 110 21.81 3.33 8.91
C SER A 110 23.06 3.14 8.05
N THR A 111 24.11 2.70 8.70
CA THR A 111 25.38 2.25 8.14
C THR A 111 25.46 0.72 8.06
N VAL A 112 24.45 0.03 8.60
CA VAL A 112 24.34 -1.43 8.64
C VAL A 112 22.98 -1.92 8.15
N PHE A 113 22.93 -3.15 7.66
CA PHE A 113 21.69 -3.89 7.49
C PHE A 113 21.13 -4.35 8.84
N GLN A 114 19.91 -4.89 8.82
CA GLN A 114 19.21 -5.39 10.01
C GLN A 114 20.07 -6.38 10.85
N ASP A 115 20.87 -7.23 10.22
CA ASP A 115 21.74 -8.19 10.91
C ASP A 115 23.08 -7.61 11.43
N GLY A 116 23.33 -6.31 11.21
CA GLY A 116 24.56 -5.61 11.59
C GLY A 116 25.65 -5.61 10.51
N THR A 117 25.44 -6.24 9.35
CA THR A 117 26.39 -6.20 8.23
C THR A 117 26.53 -4.79 7.68
N SER A 118 27.75 -4.29 7.51
CA SER A 118 28.00 -2.93 7.03
C SER A 118 27.53 -2.71 5.58
N ILE A 119 26.92 -1.55 5.35
CA ILE A 119 26.56 -1.03 4.03
C ILE A 119 27.72 -0.14 3.54
N PRO A 120 28.34 -0.46 2.40
CA PRO A 120 29.43 0.33 1.83
C PRO A 120 29.03 1.80 1.59
N GLU A 121 29.88 2.72 2.02
CA GLU A 121 29.75 4.15 1.70
C GLU A 121 30.49 4.45 0.40
N GLU A 122 29.78 5.05 -0.54
CA GLU A 122 30.26 5.36 -1.89
C GLU A 122 30.02 6.84 -2.21
N THR A 123 30.73 7.33 -3.22
CA THR A 123 30.44 8.66 -3.77
C THR A 123 29.29 8.56 -4.78
N ALA A 124 28.54 9.66 -4.98
CA ALA A 124 27.53 9.75 -6.04
C ALA A 124 28.10 9.34 -7.41
N ALA A 125 29.38 9.58 -7.67
CA ALA A 125 30.05 9.21 -8.92
C ALA A 125 30.12 7.70 -9.18
N ASN A 126 30.11 6.88 -8.13
CA ASN A 126 30.26 5.43 -8.25
C ASN A 126 28.92 4.72 -8.44
N PHE A 127 27.83 5.30 -7.93
CA PHE A 127 26.46 4.76 -7.96
C PHE A 127 26.06 4.13 -9.31
N PRO A 128 26.26 4.79 -10.47
CA PRO A 128 25.86 4.25 -11.78
C PRO A 128 26.52 2.93 -12.18
N SER A 129 27.63 2.57 -11.53
CA SER A 129 28.43 1.38 -11.84
C SER A 129 28.29 0.26 -10.79
N LEU A 130 27.58 0.52 -9.69
CA LEU A 130 27.44 -0.43 -8.60
C LEU A 130 26.48 -1.56 -8.97
N THR A 131 26.83 -2.77 -8.53
CA THR A 131 25.98 -3.98 -8.63
C THR A 131 25.67 -4.55 -7.24
N THR A 132 26.02 -3.81 -6.20
CA THR A 132 25.86 -4.17 -4.80
C THR A 132 25.17 -3.04 -4.05
N PRO A 133 24.52 -3.33 -2.91
CA PRO A 133 24.00 -2.30 -2.02
C PRO A 133 25.06 -1.27 -1.62
N ALA A 134 24.68 0.00 -1.60
CA ALA A 134 25.54 1.09 -1.14
C ALA A 134 24.72 2.27 -0.61
N ARG A 135 25.39 3.12 0.15
CA ARG A 135 24.90 4.41 0.64
C ARG A 135 25.84 5.54 0.25
N SER A 136 25.33 6.76 0.16
CA SER A 136 26.11 7.97 -0.01
C SER A 136 25.51 9.11 0.80
N THR A 137 26.31 10.15 1.02
CA THR A 137 25.83 11.44 1.50
C THR A 137 25.71 12.43 0.34
N TYR A 138 24.83 13.42 0.49
CA TYR A 138 24.74 14.50 -0.49
C TYR A 138 26.02 15.35 -0.48
N ASN A 139 26.79 15.34 -1.58
CA ASN A 139 28.04 16.10 -1.74
C ASN A 139 29.04 15.96 -0.57
N ASN A 140 29.09 14.80 0.10
CA ASN A 140 29.93 14.60 1.29
C ASN A 140 29.68 15.61 2.42
N SER A 141 28.46 16.16 2.50
CA SER A 141 28.11 17.23 3.42
C SER A 141 27.54 16.69 4.73
N THR A 142 28.30 16.84 5.82
CA THR A 142 27.87 16.47 7.18
C THR A 142 26.61 17.21 7.61
N SER A 143 26.44 18.48 7.23
CA SER A 143 25.26 19.25 7.61
C SER A 143 24.00 18.73 6.93
N VAL A 144 24.11 18.34 5.66
CA VAL A 144 22.99 17.75 4.91
C VAL A 144 22.69 16.35 5.43
N PHE A 145 23.71 15.54 5.68
CA PHE A 145 23.57 14.22 6.30
C PHE A 145 22.81 14.28 7.63
N ASN A 146 23.21 15.18 8.54
CA ASN A 146 22.53 15.32 9.83
C ASN A 146 21.05 15.69 9.65
N ALA A 147 20.72 16.50 8.64
CA ALA A 147 19.36 16.95 8.37
C ALA A 147 18.50 15.95 7.57
N GLN A 148 19.10 15.13 6.70
CA GLN A 148 18.39 14.40 5.64
C GLN A 148 18.74 12.92 5.53
N GLY A 149 19.71 12.43 6.31
CA GLY A 149 20.16 11.05 6.31
C GLY A 149 20.95 10.65 5.07
N TYR A 150 21.01 9.34 4.82
CA TYR A 150 21.73 8.78 3.67
C TYR A 150 20.85 8.68 2.43
N LEU A 151 21.51 8.69 1.28
CA LEU A 151 20.96 8.27 0.00
C LEU A 151 21.41 6.83 -0.27
N TYR A 152 20.48 5.90 -0.35
CA TYR A 152 20.75 4.48 -0.65
C TYR A 152 20.48 4.21 -2.12
N ASN A 153 21.22 3.27 -2.71
CA ASN A 153 20.85 2.79 -4.04
C ASN A 153 19.61 1.89 -3.99
N GLY A 154 18.91 1.75 -5.12
CA GLY A 154 17.74 0.88 -5.21
C GLY A 154 18.08 -0.57 -4.89
N ILE A 155 19.30 -1.02 -5.21
CA ILE A 155 19.78 -2.38 -4.85
C ILE A 155 19.75 -2.58 -3.33
N ALA A 156 20.15 -1.58 -2.55
CA ALA A 156 20.06 -1.63 -1.10
C ALA A 156 18.61 -1.60 -0.61
N ALA A 157 17.77 -0.74 -1.21
CA ALA A 157 16.38 -0.56 -0.82
C ALA A 157 15.49 -1.78 -1.07
N THR A 158 15.79 -2.58 -2.11
CA THR A 158 15.05 -3.79 -2.47
C THR A 158 15.68 -5.08 -1.95
N SER A 159 16.87 -5.00 -1.36
CA SER A 159 17.60 -6.18 -0.89
C SER A 159 16.93 -6.80 0.35
N SER A 160 16.62 -8.09 0.27
CA SER A 160 16.31 -8.94 1.43
C SER A 160 17.55 -9.59 2.05
N GLN A 161 18.74 -9.40 1.46
CA GLN A 161 19.99 -9.85 2.07
C GLN A 161 20.19 -9.14 3.41
N ASN A 162 20.72 -9.87 4.39
CA ASN A 162 21.05 -9.33 5.71
C ASN A 162 19.84 -8.74 6.47
N GLY A 163 18.62 -9.14 6.09
CA GLY A 163 17.35 -8.64 6.65
C GLY A 163 16.86 -7.31 6.08
N GLY A 164 17.62 -6.68 5.17
CA GLY A 164 17.26 -5.39 4.59
C GLY A 164 17.71 -4.18 5.41
N LEU A 165 17.28 -2.99 5.01
CA LEU A 165 17.80 -1.71 5.54
C LEU A 165 17.21 -1.29 6.87
N CYS A 166 16.00 -1.73 7.18
CA CYS A 166 15.25 -1.29 8.36
C CYS A 166 15.48 -2.24 9.55
N PRO A 167 15.27 -1.77 10.80
CA PRO A 167 15.42 -2.62 11.99
C PRO A 167 14.40 -3.76 12.01
N SER A 168 14.58 -4.72 12.92
CA SER A 168 13.62 -5.82 13.06
C SER A 168 12.22 -5.35 13.41
N GLY A 169 11.21 -5.90 12.72
CA GLY A 169 9.82 -5.44 12.81
C GLY A 169 9.51 -4.23 11.94
N TRP A 170 10.44 -3.85 11.06
CA TRP A 170 10.33 -2.73 10.13
C TRP A 170 10.93 -3.10 8.78
N HIS A 171 10.38 -2.53 7.71
CA HIS A 171 10.86 -2.75 6.35
C HIS A 171 10.88 -1.46 5.52
N VAL A 172 11.57 -1.53 4.38
CA VAL A 172 11.49 -0.48 3.35
C VAL A 172 10.12 -0.62 2.67
N PRO A 173 9.30 0.43 2.60
CA PRO A 173 7.92 0.36 2.15
C PRO A 173 7.80 -0.29 0.80
N THR A 174 6.88 -1.22 0.65
CA THR A 174 6.47 -1.78 -0.63
C THR A 174 5.57 -0.80 -1.39
N GLU A 175 5.23 -1.15 -2.63
CA GLU A 175 4.19 -0.44 -3.37
C GLU A 175 2.84 -0.45 -2.65
N LEU A 176 2.50 -1.54 -1.95
CA LEU A 176 1.24 -1.68 -1.23
C LEU A 176 1.18 -0.75 -0.02
N ASP A 177 2.27 -0.63 0.75
CA ASP A 177 2.32 0.26 1.90
C ASP A 177 2.12 1.72 1.50
N TRP A 178 2.74 2.12 0.38
CA TRP A 178 2.51 3.45 -0.18
C TRP A 178 1.09 3.64 -0.69
N MET A 179 0.49 2.64 -1.33
CA MET A 179 -0.90 2.71 -1.80
C MET A 179 -1.88 2.87 -0.64
N GLU A 180 -1.63 2.22 0.49
CA GLU A 180 -2.42 2.36 1.71
C GLU A 180 -2.31 3.77 2.30
N LEU A 181 -1.08 4.29 2.44
CA LEU A 181 -0.86 5.68 2.84
C LEU A 181 -1.60 6.66 1.91
N GLU A 182 -1.46 6.48 0.59
CA GLU A 182 -2.13 7.32 -0.42
C GLU A 182 -3.66 7.25 -0.27
N SER A 183 -4.21 6.05 -0.06
CA SER A 183 -5.64 5.82 0.16
C SER A 183 -6.14 6.54 1.41
N TYR A 184 -5.46 6.38 2.54
CA TYR A 184 -5.77 7.08 3.78
C TYR A 184 -5.80 8.59 3.58
N LEU A 185 -4.78 9.14 2.90
CA LEU A 185 -4.70 10.57 2.63
C LEU A 185 -5.83 11.07 1.72
N VAL A 186 -6.34 10.25 0.79
CA VAL A 186 -7.53 10.61 0.00
C VAL A 186 -8.75 10.78 0.90
N VAL A 187 -9.02 9.78 1.75
CA VAL A 187 -10.18 9.77 2.66
C VAL A 187 -10.08 10.91 3.68
N ALA A 188 -8.87 11.20 4.17
CA ALA A 188 -8.59 12.32 5.07
C ALA A 188 -8.67 13.71 4.39
N GLY A 189 -9.05 13.78 3.10
CA GLY A 189 -9.27 15.05 2.38
C GLY A 189 -8.01 15.65 1.73
N TYR A 190 -6.90 14.92 1.70
CA TYR A 190 -5.62 15.33 1.13
C TYR A 190 -5.36 14.79 -0.27
N GLY A 191 -6.34 14.20 -0.96
CA GLY A 191 -6.12 13.54 -2.27
C GLY A 191 -5.44 14.40 -3.36
N LYS A 192 -5.55 15.74 -3.30
CA LYS A 192 -4.83 16.67 -4.21
C LYS A 192 -3.67 17.43 -3.55
N ARG A 193 -3.41 17.16 -2.27
CA ARG A 193 -2.49 17.90 -1.40
C ARG A 193 -1.66 16.95 -0.53
N MET A 194 -1.53 15.68 -0.91
CA MET A 194 -0.78 14.67 -0.17
C MET A 194 0.65 15.13 0.10
N GLY A 195 1.29 15.70 -0.92
CA GLY A 195 2.64 16.21 -0.78
C GLY A 195 2.73 17.39 0.18
N GLU A 196 1.72 18.26 0.25
CA GLU A 196 1.69 19.29 1.28
C GLU A 196 1.51 18.71 2.69
N ALA A 197 0.67 17.68 2.84
CA ALA A 197 0.42 17.02 4.12
C ALA A 197 1.66 16.34 4.69
N LEU A 198 2.52 15.80 3.82
CA LEU A 198 3.71 15.02 4.19
C LEU A 198 5.01 15.82 4.23
N LYS A 199 5.14 16.90 3.45
CA LYS A 199 6.35 17.72 3.41
C LYS A 199 6.60 18.39 4.76
N SER A 200 7.87 18.45 5.16
CA SER A 200 8.34 19.19 6.32
C SER A 200 7.92 20.67 6.28
N GLN A 201 7.73 21.25 7.46
CA GLN A 201 7.32 22.66 7.62
C GLN A 201 8.41 23.67 7.25
N SER A 202 9.64 23.21 7.04
CA SER A 202 10.78 24.04 6.64
C SER A 202 11.76 23.26 5.78
N GLY A 203 12.72 23.97 5.17
CA GLY A 203 13.81 23.38 4.38
C GLY A 203 13.52 23.22 2.89
N TRP A 204 12.30 23.46 2.42
CA TRP A 204 11.98 23.42 0.99
C TRP A 204 12.29 24.75 0.29
N ALA A 205 12.78 24.66 -0.93
CA ALA A 205 12.98 25.81 -1.80
C ALA A 205 11.63 26.44 -2.22
N GLN A 206 11.67 27.64 -2.79
CA GLN A 206 10.51 28.30 -3.41
C GLN A 206 9.28 28.50 -2.49
N ASN A 207 9.49 28.61 -1.17
CA ASN A 207 8.41 28.61 -0.18
C ASN A 207 7.50 27.37 -0.28
N GLY A 208 8.05 26.26 -0.76
CA GLY A 208 7.35 25.00 -1.02
C GLY A 208 7.19 24.10 0.19
N ASN A 209 7.30 24.64 1.41
CA ASN A 209 7.16 23.87 2.64
C ASN A 209 5.75 23.26 2.74
N GLY A 210 5.65 22.13 3.43
CA GLY A 210 4.38 21.50 3.73
C GLY A 210 3.81 21.94 5.07
N SER A 211 2.70 21.30 5.42
CA SER A 211 2.05 21.42 6.72
C SER A 211 2.52 20.37 7.71
N ASP A 212 3.05 19.25 7.20
CA ASP A 212 3.53 18.10 7.98
C ASP A 212 2.51 17.63 9.04
N VAL A 213 1.24 17.53 8.65
CA VAL A 213 0.13 17.35 9.61
C VAL A 213 0.21 16.04 10.39
N TYR A 214 0.93 15.05 9.87
CA TYR A 214 1.13 13.75 10.51
C TYR A 214 2.54 13.58 11.12
N GLY A 215 3.45 14.54 10.93
CA GLY A 215 4.84 14.42 11.39
C GLY A 215 5.71 13.47 10.54
N PHE A 216 5.28 13.15 9.32
CA PHE A 216 6.10 12.40 8.35
C PHE A 216 7.42 13.12 8.06
N ASN A 217 7.43 14.45 8.13
CA ASN A 217 8.60 15.30 7.98
C ASN A 217 9.40 14.97 6.71
N GLY A 218 8.68 14.97 5.58
CA GLY A 218 9.25 14.72 4.27
C GLY A 218 10.20 15.85 3.87
N SER A 219 11.50 15.57 3.84
CA SER A 219 12.54 16.55 3.55
C SER A 219 12.92 16.56 2.06
N GLY A 220 13.38 17.71 1.56
CA GLY A 220 13.93 17.83 0.22
C GLY A 220 15.36 17.27 0.12
N GLY A 221 15.50 15.95 0.31
CA GLY A 221 16.77 15.21 0.38
C GLY A 221 17.70 15.34 -0.84
N GLY A 222 17.14 15.72 -1.99
CA GLY A 222 17.81 15.55 -3.27
C GLY A 222 18.02 14.07 -3.61
N HIS A 223 18.89 13.80 -4.58
CA HIS A 223 19.25 12.45 -5.00
C HIS A 223 20.66 12.41 -5.59
N ALA A 224 21.26 11.22 -5.66
CA ALA A 224 22.45 10.95 -6.46
C ALA A 224 22.00 10.43 -7.83
N TRP A 225 22.44 11.06 -8.91
CA TRP A 225 21.91 10.87 -10.26
C TRP A 225 22.81 9.96 -11.12
N PRO A 226 22.30 9.38 -12.23
CA PRO A 226 23.09 8.47 -13.09
C PRO A 226 24.35 9.06 -13.72
N ASP A 227 24.51 10.39 -13.71
CA ASP A 227 25.71 11.07 -14.20
C ASP A 227 26.81 11.19 -13.13
N GLY A 228 26.56 10.67 -11.93
CA GLY A 228 27.50 10.68 -10.83
C GLY A 228 27.46 11.91 -9.94
N SER A 229 26.47 12.79 -10.10
CA SER A 229 26.34 14.03 -9.32
C SER A 229 25.12 14.04 -8.41
N ASN A 230 25.15 14.85 -7.35
CA ASN A 230 23.99 15.10 -6.51
C ASN A 230 23.17 16.29 -7.03
N TYR A 231 21.85 16.14 -7.07
CA TYR A 231 20.92 17.16 -7.56
C TYR A 231 19.76 17.43 -6.61
N SER A 232 19.14 18.59 -6.83
CA SER A 232 17.81 18.91 -6.35
C SER A 232 17.63 18.95 -4.82
N LEU A 233 18.70 19.19 -4.08
CA LEU A 233 18.61 19.53 -2.66
C LEU A 233 17.57 20.63 -2.43
N ASN A 234 16.64 20.37 -1.51
CA ASN A 234 15.51 21.23 -1.14
C ASN A 234 14.43 21.41 -2.23
N TYR A 235 14.61 20.83 -3.42
CA TYR A 235 13.63 20.88 -4.50
C TYR A 235 12.83 19.59 -4.64
N TYR A 236 13.46 18.44 -4.42
CA TYR A 236 12.84 17.12 -4.42
C TYR A 236 13.24 16.31 -3.19
N GLY A 237 12.27 15.57 -2.66
CA GLY A 237 12.45 14.56 -1.63
C GLY A 237 11.94 13.25 -2.19
N THR A 238 12.85 12.31 -2.45
CA THR A 238 12.54 11.06 -3.15
C THR A 238 12.80 9.88 -2.23
N TYR A 239 11.82 9.00 -2.12
CA TYR A 239 11.79 7.87 -1.20
C TYR A 239 11.66 6.59 -1.99
N TRP A 240 12.58 5.66 -1.73
CA TRP A 240 12.50 4.33 -2.31
C TRP A 240 11.30 3.54 -1.78
N SER A 241 10.77 2.68 -2.65
CA SER A 241 10.09 1.46 -2.22
C SER A 241 11.05 0.27 -2.29
N SER A 242 10.65 -0.87 -1.73
CA SER A 242 11.28 -2.18 -1.92
C SER A 242 10.74 -2.96 -3.12
N THR A 243 9.87 -2.36 -3.94
CA THR A 243 9.16 -3.05 -5.03
C THR A 243 9.80 -2.78 -6.39
N TYR A 244 10.18 -3.87 -7.08
CA TYR A 244 10.56 -3.84 -8.49
C TYR A 244 9.34 -3.83 -9.40
N THR A 245 9.43 -3.06 -10.48
CA THR A 245 8.52 -3.14 -11.62
C THR A 245 8.87 -4.35 -12.50
N SER A 246 7.98 -4.67 -13.44
CA SER A 246 8.26 -5.70 -14.45
C SER A 246 9.39 -5.32 -15.42
N SER A 247 9.74 -4.04 -15.53
CA SER A 247 10.89 -3.56 -16.32
C SER A 247 12.22 -3.70 -15.58
N GLY A 248 12.21 -4.05 -14.29
CA GLY A 248 13.41 -4.11 -13.45
C GLY A 248 13.79 -2.77 -12.81
N ASP A 249 12.93 -1.76 -12.91
CA ASP A 249 13.09 -0.48 -12.22
C ASP A 249 12.51 -0.57 -10.80
N VAL A 250 12.93 0.32 -9.91
CA VAL A 250 12.44 0.37 -8.53
C VAL A 250 11.46 1.53 -8.38
N MET A 251 10.33 1.26 -7.73
CA MET A 251 9.28 2.25 -7.54
C MET A 251 9.68 3.23 -6.43
N GLN A 252 9.25 4.47 -6.57
CA GLN A 252 9.62 5.57 -5.67
C GLN A 252 8.50 6.60 -5.54
N ARG A 253 8.49 7.30 -4.41
CA ARG A 253 7.60 8.45 -4.15
C ARG A 253 8.41 9.72 -4.11
N THR A 254 7.92 10.76 -4.78
CA THR A 254 8.60 12.05 -4.87
C THR A 254 7.70 13.20 -4.41
N LEU A 255 8.18 13.91 -3.40
CA LEU A 255 7.71 15.21 -2.96
C LEU A 255 8.48 16.31 -3.69
N SER A 256 7.82 17.43 -4.00
CA SER A 256 8.44 18.56 -4.70
C SER A 256 8.13 19.89 -4.02
N SER A 257 9.10 20.82 -4.06
CA SER A 257 8.90 22.22 -3.65
C SER A 257 7.79 22.92 -4.44
N GLY A 258 7.66 22.60 -5.73
CA GLY A 258 6.72 23.27 -6.64
C GLY A 258 5.34 22.61 -6.73
N SER A 259 5.08 21.52 -5.98
CA SER A 259 3.83 20.78 -6.07
C SER A 259 3.33 20.35 -4.68
N ASN A 260 2.01 20.24 -4.55
CA ASN A 260 1.35 19.69 -3.38
C ASN A 260 0.94 18.23 -3.57
N GLN A 261 1.25 17.62 -4.72
CA GLN A 261 1.00 16.20 -4.98
C GLN A 261 2.14 15.34 -4.46
N LEU A 262 1.82 14.10 -4.09
CA LEU A 262 2.78 13.02 -3.97
C LEU A 262 2.88 12.35 -5.36
N ASN A 263 4.07 12.35 -5.96
CA ASN A 263 4.24 11.76 -7.29
C ASN A 263 4.83 10.36 -7.18
N ARG A 264 4.19 9.41 -7.83
CA ARG A 264 4.73 8.08 -8.05
C ARG A 264 5.63 8.09 -9.29
N ALA A 265 6.81 7.49 -9.18
CA ALA A 265 7.72 7.30 -10.28
C ALA A 265 8.44 5.94 -10.15
N GLU A 266 9.17 5.57 -11.18
CA GLU A 266 10.05 4.40 -11.21
C GLU A 266 11.38 4.80 -11.81
N TYR A 267 12.46 4.17 -11.36
CA TYR A 267 13.79 4.49 -11.85
C TYR A 267 14.75 3.31 -11.67
N TRP A 268 15.87 3.35 -12.40
CA TRP A 268 16.95 2.38 -12.23
C TRP A 268 17.44 2.34 -10.78
N ASP A 269 17.79 1.14 -10.32
CA ASP A 269 18.25 0.86 -8.97
C ASP A 269 19.67 1.38 -8.64
N VAL A 270 20.30 2.07 -9.61
CA VAL A 270 21.64 2.66 -9.48
C VAL A 270 21.64 4.14 -9.10
N ILE A 271 20.48 4.79 -8.90
CA ILE A 271 20.43 6.15 -8.33
C ILE A 271 20.39 6.12 -6.81
N GLY A 272 20.70 7.22 -6.14
CA GLY A 272 20.64 7.34 -4.69
C GLY A 272 19.43 8.14 -4.22
N CYS A 273 18.55 7.55 -3.42
CA CYS A 273 17.37 8.20 -2.83
C CYS A 273 17.26 7.90 -1.34
N SER A 274 16.44 8.68 -0.63
CA SER A 274 16.19 8.47 0.79
C SER A 274 15.34 7.22 1.02
N VAL A 275 15.42 6.68 2.24
CA VAL A 275 14.59 5.55 2.69
C VAL A 275 13.81 6.00 3.92
N ARG A 276 12.56 5.56 4.00
CA ARG A 276 11.68 5.76 5.14
C ARG A 276 11.15 4.42 5.60
N CYS A 277 11.48 3.96 6.80
CA CYS A 277 11.01 2.67 7.28
C CYS A 277 9.54 2.75 7.73
N ILE A 278 8.83 1.64 7.55
CA ILE A 278 7.47 1.40 8.04
C ILE A 278 7.48 0.11 8.87
N ALA A 279 6.62 0.01 9.88
CA ALA A 279 6.46 -1.20 10.70
C ALA A 279 5.83 -2.35 9.87
N ASP A 280 6.17 -3.59 10.23
CA ASP A 280 5.61 -4.82 9.64
C ASP A 280 4.15 -5.09 10.03
#